data_AF-A0A8H7ZDB6-F1
#
_entry.id   AF-A0A8H7ZDB6-F1
#
_cell.length_a   1.000
_cell.length_b   1.000
_cell.length_c   1.000
_cell.angle_alpha   90.00
_cell.angle_beta   90.00
_cell.angle_gamma   90.00
#
_symmetry.space_group_name_H-M   'P 1'
#
loop_
_entity.id
_entity.type
_entity.pdbx_description
1 polymer ?
#
loop_
_entity_poly.entity_id
_entity_poly.type
_entity_poly.pdbx_seq_one_letter_code
_entity_poly.pdbx_strand_id
1 'polypeptide(L)'
;MSKEEPEIDELWREFQNANSDIQQKRDNVIKEITKNTVLNEYPAKLSITTALDELIACFSLGGQFKNYYRYGSYDSCKRQREKFWFAIKHGSLMEGKDKPVEELNDKELNSRVKIQEFFKKRLLEDKARGSSEDIWDARKELQSYPFK
;
A
#
# COMPACT_ATOMS: atom_id res chain seq x y z
N MET A 1 -8.63 -35.85 -26.73
CA MET A 1 -8.78 -34.39 -26.84
C MET A 1 -10.15 -34.06 -26.25
N SER A 2 -10.24 -33.84 -24.92
CA SER A 2 -11.45 -33.30 -24.22
C SER A 2 -11.43 -33.42 -22.67
N LYS A 3 -10.45 -34.06 -22.02
CA LYS A 3 -10.42 -34.16 -20.54
C LYS A 3 -9.65 -33.03 -19.84
N GLU A 4 -8.76 -32.33 -20.53
CA GLU A 4 -7.94 -31.25 -19.94
C GLU A 4 -8.70 -29.90 -19.88
N GLU A 5 -9.60 -29.63 -20.83
CA GLU A 5 -10.45 -28.43 -20.86
C GLU A 5 -11.40 -28.30 -19.65
N PRO A 6 -12.14 -29.35 -19.21
CA PRO A 6 -13.01 -29.25 -18.04
C PRO A 6 -12.23 -29.03 -16.73
N GLU A 7 -11.02 -29.59 -16.59
CA GLU A 7 -10.17 -29.40 -15.41
C GLU A 7 -9.62 -27.96 -15.32
N ILE A 8 -9.26 -27.36 -16.47
CA ILE A 8 -8.80 -25.96 -16.53
C ILE A 8 -9.94 -25.00 -16.18
N ASP A 9 -11.14 -25.25 -16.71
CA ASP A 9 -12.32 -24.42 -16.42
C ASP A 9 -12.76 -24.52 -14.95
N GLU A 10 -12.64 -25.71 -14.36
CA GLU A 10 -12.87 -25.93 -12.93
C GLU A 10 -11.83 -25.19 -12.08
N LEU A 11 -10.56 -25.26 -12.45
CA LEU A 11 -9.48 -24.50 -11.83
C LEU A 11 -9.74 -22.98 -11.92
N TRP A 12 -10.16 -22.46 -13.08
CA TRP A 12 -10.51 -21.05 -13.26
C TRP A 12 -11.70 -20.62 -12.42
N ARG A 13 -12.72 -21.47 -12.27
CA ARG A 13 -13.87 -21.21 -11.38
C ARG A 13 -13.45 -21.20 -9.91
N GLU A 14 -12.60 -22.13 -9.48
CA GLU A 14 -12.03 -22.11 -8.14
C GLU A 14 -11.19 -20.85 -7.91
N PHE A 15 -10.37 -20.43 -8.89
CA PHE A 15 -9.64 -19.17 -8.82
C PHE A 15 -10.58 -17.96 -8.73
N GLN A 16 -11.68 -17.94 -9.49
CA GLN A 16 -12.68 -16.85 -9.45
C GLN A 16 -13.46 -16.82 -8.13
N ASN A 17 -13.85 -17.97 -7.58
CA ASN A 17 -14.58 -18.09 -6.31
C ASN A 17 -13.67 -17.80 -5.11
N ALA A 18 -12.42 -18.27 -5.11
CA ALA A 18 -11.42 -17.86 -4.13
C ALA A 18 -11.22 -16.35 -4.16
N ASN A 19 -11.25 -15.73 -5.33
CA ASN A 19 -11.16 -14.29 -5.48
C ASN A 19 -12.36 -13.56 -4.83
N SER A 20 -13.60 -14.06 -4.95
CA SER A 20 -14.76 -13.43 -4.30
C SER A 20 -14.72 -13.53 -2.77
N ASP A 21 -14.33 -14.69 -2.22
CA ASP A 21 -14.23 -14.88 -0.77
C ASP A 21 -13.10 -14.02 -0.18
N ILE A 22 -11.97 -13.92 -0.88
CA ILE A 22 -10.85 -13.05 -0.51
C ILE A 22 -11.27 -11.58 -0.58
N GLN A 23 -12.02 -11.17 -1.61
CA GLN A 23 -12.53 -9.80 -1.72
C GLN A 23 -13.45 -9.44 -0.56
N GLN A 24 -14.39 -10.32 -0.19
CA GLN A 24 -15.28 -10.09 0.96
C GLN A 24 -14.50 -9.97 2.28
N LYS A 25 -13.48 -10.81 2.49
CA LYS A 25 -12.58 -10.69 3.65
C LYS A 25 -11.85 -9.34 3.66
N ARG A 26 -11.28 -8.92 2.52
CA ARG A 26 -10.59 -7.63 2.39
C ARG A 26 -11.52 -6.46 2.72
N ASP A 27 -12.75 -6.49 2.22
CA ASP A 27 -13.75 -5.46 2.51
C ASP A 27 -14.09 -5.39 4.00
N ASN A 28 -14.21 -6.55 4.66
CA ASN A 28 -14.45 -6.60 6.11
C ASN A 28 -13.26 -6.05 6.90
N VAL A 29 -12.04 -6.44 6.53
CA VAL A 29 -10.81 -5.89 7.13
C VAL A 29 -10.73 -4.38 6.93
N ILE A 30 -11.03 -3.87 5.73
CA ILE A 30 -11.07 -2.43 5.43
C ILE A 30 -12.13 -1.71 6.28
N LYS A 31 -13.33 -2.29 6.43
CA LYS A 31 -14.40 -1.74 7.29
C LYS A 31 -13.96 -1.69 8.75
N GLU A 32 -13.34 -2.76 9.26
CA GLU A 32 -12.82 -2.84 10.63
C GLU A 32 -11.72 -1.81 10.88
N ILE A 33 -10.75 -1.70 9.97
CA ILE A 33 -9.69 -0.67 10.05
C ILE A 33 -10.33 0.71 10.08
N THR A 34 -11.29 0.96 9.19
CA THR A 34 -11.95 2.27 9.10
C THR A 34 -12.70 2.61 10.39
N LYS A 35 -13.33 1.62 11.03
CA LYS A 35 -14.07 1.77 12.30
C LYS A 35 -13.14 1.95 13.50
N ASN A 36 -12.02 1.25 13.53
CA ASN A 36 -11.16 1.15 14.72
C ASN A 36 -9.98 2.14 14.70
N THR A 37 -9.54 2.64 13.54
CA THR A 37 -8.36 3.53 13.48
C THR A 37 -8.70 5.00 13.70
N VAL A 38 -8.01 5.58 14.69
CA VAL A 38 -8.01 7.03 14.96
C VAL A 38 -6.94 7.70 14.10
N LEU A 39 -7.21 8.89 13.56
CA LEU A 39 -6.27 9.61 12.68
C LEU A 39 -4.89 9.89 13.31
N ASN A 40 -4.82 9.94 14.65
CA ASN A 40 -3.59 10.18 15.40
C ASN A 40 -2.54 9.07 15.29
N GLU A 41 -2.93 7.86 14.86
CA GLU A 41 -1.99 6.75 14.62
C GLU A 41 -1.18 6.94 13.33
N TYR A 42 -1.64 7.80 12.43
CA TYR A 42 -0.97 8.09 11.17
C TYR A 42 0.04 9.22 11.34
N PRO A 43 1.14 9.21 10.56
CA PRO A 43 2.13 10.27 10.64
C PRO A 43 1.49 11.60 10.27
N ALA A 44 1.64 12.58 11.17
CA ALA A 44 1.07 13.92 11.00
C ALA A 44 1.99 14.88 10.25
N LYS A 45 3.24 14.47 10.00
CA LYS A 45 4.28 15.31 9.42
C LYS A 45 4.85 14.69 8.15
N LEU A 46 5.22 15.57 7.23
CA LEU A 46 5.85 15.20 5.98
C LEU A 46 6.86 16.28 5.59
N SER A 47 8.13 15.89 5.47
CA SER A 47 9.20 16.79 5.02
C SER A 47 9.38 16.70 3.50
N ILE A 48 9.53 17.86 2.85
CA ILE A 48 9.74 17.96 1.40
C ILE A 48 11.09 17.37 1.01
N THR A 49 12.14 17.60 1.80
CA THR A 49 13.49 17.07 1.56
C THR A 49 13.49 15.55 1.61
N THR A 50 12.91 14.96 2.65
CA THR A 50 12.78 13.50 2.78
C THR A 50 11.97 12.89 1.61
N ALA A 51 10.90 13.55 1.19
CA ALA A 51 10.10 13.07 0.05
C ALA A 51 10.84 13.18 -1.29
N LEU A 52 11.70 14.19 -1.46
CA LEU A 52 12.57 14.34 -2.64
C LEU A 52 13.64 13.24 -2.66
N ASP A 53 14.28 12.98 -1.53
CA ASP A 53 15.33 11.95 -1.41
C ASP A 53 14.77 10.56 -1.75
N GLU A 54 13.55 10.24 -1.27
CA GLU A 54 12.86 9.00 -1.65
C GLU A 54 12.55 8.92 -3.16
N LEU A 55 12.19 10.05 -3.79
CA LEU A 55 11.92 10.11 -5.22
C LEU A 55 13.19 9.89 -6.03
N ILE A 56 14.28 10.57 -5.68
CA ILE A 56 15.59 10.42 -6.31
C ILE A 56 16.11 9.00 -6.10
N ALA A 57 15.97 8.44 -4.90
CA ALA A 57 16.36 7.07 -4.60
C ALA A 57 15.60 6.06 -5.47
N CYS A 58 14.31 6.30 -5.77
CA CYS A 58 13.56 5.44 -6.67
C CYS A 58 14.06 5.52 -8.12
N PHE A 59 14.38 6.70 -8.64
CA PHE A 59 14.92 6.86 -9.99
C PHE A 59 16.40 6.47 -10.12
N SER A 60 17.12 6.41 -9.00
CA SER A 60 18.51 5.98 -9.01
C SER A 60 18.65 4.57 -9.58
N LEU A 61 19.81 4.28 -10.17
CA LEU A 61 20.11 2.97 -10.75
C LEU A 61 19.92 1.84 -9.73
N GLY A 62 20.29 2.06 -8.46
CA GLY A 62 20.11 1.06 -7.39
C GLY A 62 18.64 0.79 -7.07
N GLY A 63 17.80 1.83 -7.03
CA GLY A 63 16.36 1.69 -6.82
C GLY A 63 15.68 0.92 -7.95
N GLN A 64 16.00 1.29 -9.19
CA GLN A 64 15.48 0.65 -10.39
C GLN A 64 15.94 -0.81 -10.52
N PHE A 65 17.21 -1.09 -10.24
CA PHE A 65 17.74 -2.46 -10.24
C PHE A 65 17.02 -3.36 -9.23
N LYS A 66 16.80 -2.87 -8.01
CA LYS A 66 16.05 -3.60 -6.97
C LYS A 66 14.61 -3.90 -7.40
N ASN A 67 13.95 -2.96 -8.06
CA ASN A 67 12.59 -3.17 -8.56
C ASN A 67 12.57 -4.21 -9.68
N TYR A 68 13.51 -4.11 -10.61
CA TYR A 68 13.67 -5.07 -11.69
C TYR A 68 13.94 -6.50 -11.17
N TYR A 69 14.82 -6.65 -10.17
CA TYR A 69 15.08 -7.96 -9.56
C TYR A 69 13.83 -8.57 -8.90
N ARG A 70 12.99 -7.75 -8.25
CA ARG A 70 11.80 -8.24 -7.53
C ARG A 70 10.59 -8.50 -8.41
N TYR A 71 10.36 -7.64 -9.40
CA TYR A 71 9.12 -7.62 -10.17
C TYR A 71 9.34 -7.75 -11.69
N GLY A 72 10.59 -7.89 -12.15
CA GLY A 72 10.94 -8.07 -13.57
C GLY A 72 10.75 -6.83 -14.45
N SER A 73 10.47 -5.66 -13.86
CA SER A 73 10.19 -4.42 -14.59
C SER A 73 10.78 -3.19 -13.89
N TYR A 74 11.04 -2.14 -14.67
CA TYR A 74 11.40 -0.83 -14.11
C TYR A 74 10.18 -0.14 -13.49
N ASP A 75 10.39 0.61 -12.41
CA ASP A 75 9.30 1.38 -11.79
C ASP A 75 9.26 2.80 -12.37
N SER A 76 8.05 3.28 -12.65
CA SER A 76 7.78 4.67 -13.02
C SER A 76 7.89 5.65 -11.83
N CYS A 77 8.10 5.13 -10.62
CA CYS A 77 8.19 5.87 -9.35
C CYS A 77 6.96 6.74 -9.08
N LYS A 78 5.79 6.35 -9.59
CA LYS A 78 4.55 7.13 -9.50
C LYS A 78 4.18 7.42 -8.04
N ARG A 79 4.32 6.42 -7.18
CA ARG A 79 3.95 6.46 -5.75
C ARG A 79 4.84 7.43 -4.93
N GLN A 80 6.12 7.53 -5.27
CA GLN A 80 7.06 8.47 -4.65
C GLN A 80 6.84 9.87 -5.23
N ARG A 81 6.55 9.98 -6.53
CA ARG A 81 6.26 11.25 -7.19
C ARG A 81 5.00 11.91 -6.62
N GLU A 82 3.94 11.14 -6.42
CA GLU A 82 2.71 11.60 -5.77
C GLU A 82 2.97 12.09 -4.33
N LYS A 83 3.77 11.34 -3.56
CA LYS A 83 4.18 11.74 -2.21
C LYS A 83 4.95 13.06 -2.22
N PHE A 84 5.86 13.26 -3.18
CA PHE A 84 6.63 14.49 -3.33
C PHE A 84 5.74 15.70 -3.65
N TRP A 85 4.84 15.58 -4.63
CA TRP A 85 3.91 16.68 -4.94
C TRP A 85 2.95 16.98 -3.79
N PHE A 86 2.51 15.95 -3.07
CA PHE A 86 1.72 16.12 -1.85
C PHE A 86 2.52 16.83 -0.76
N ALA A 87 3.80 16.49 -0.57
CA ALA A 87 4.70 17.15 0.36
C ALA A 87 4.92 18.63 0.01
N ILE A 88 5.08 18.97 -1.27
CA ILE A 88 5.20 20.38 -1.69
C ILE A 88 3.94 21.18 -1.30
N LYS A 89 2.76 20.58 -1.43
CA LYS A 89 1.49 21.26 -1.19
C LYS A 89 1.13 21.39 0.30
N HIS A 90 1.48 20.41 1.11
CA HIS A 90 1.00 20.28 2.50
C HIS A 90 2.09 20.05 3.54
N GLY A 91 3.32 19.76 3.13
CA GLY A 91 4.44 19.44 4.01
C GLY A 91 5.26 20.65 4.45
N SER A 92 6.28 20.39 5.26
CA SER A 92 7.26 21.36 5.72
C SER A 92 8.56 21.26 4.92
N LEU A 93 9.28 22.37 4.76
CA LEU A 93 10.53 22.41 4.00
C LEU A 93 11.62 21.51 4.63
N MET A 94 11.71 21.52 5.96
CA MET A 94 12.65 20.69 6.71
C MET A 94 11.92 19.94 7.82
N GLU A 95 12.61 18.94 8.39
CA GLU A 95 12.19 18.27 9.62
C GLU A 95 12.26 19.26 10.79
N GLY A 96 11.14 19.95 11.02
CA GLY A 96 10.97 20.81 12.19
C GLY A 96 10.64 20.01 13.44
N LYS A 97 11.00 20.55 14.62
CA LYS A 97 10.67 19.98 15.94
C LYS A 97 9.17 19.73 16.08
N ASP A 98 8.79 18.70 16.83
CA ASP A 98 7.39 18.41 17.19
C ASP A 98 6.84 19.51 18.08
N LYS A 99 6.15 20.48 17.45
CA LYS A 99 5.30 21.41 18.20
C LYS A 99 4.08 20.65 18.73
N PRO A 100 3.76 20.79 20.03
CA PRO A 100 2.54 20.21 20.61
C PRO A 100 1.30 20.80 19.92
N VAL A 101 0.18 20.06 19.94
CA VAL A 101 -1.08 20.40 19.22
C VAL A 101 -1.58 21.81 19.58
N GLU A 102 -1.37 22.21 20.82
CA GLU A 102 -1.83 23.47 21.42
C GLU A 102 -1.11 24.72 20.88
N GLU A 103 0.10 24.56 20.32
CA GLU A 103 0.91 25.67 19.79
C GLU A 103 0.80 25.83 18.27
N LEU A 104 -0.03 25.02 17.60
CA LEU A 104 -0.16 25.06 16.15
C LEU A 104 -1.18 26.10 15.70
N ASN A 105 -0.85 26.75 14.60
CA ASN A 105 -1.79 27.58 13.88
C ASN A 105 -2.85 26.69 13.19
N ASP A 106 -4.09 27.17 13.04
CA ASP A 106 -5.18 26.49 12.34
C ASP A 106 -4.77 25.95 10.96
N LYS A 107 -3.92 26.68 10.23
CA LYS A 107 -3.40 26.24 8.93
C LYS A 107 -2.50 25.00 9.05
N GLU A 108 -1.64 24.96 10.07
CA GLU A 108 -0.75 23.84 10.32
C GLU A 108 -1.54 22.61 10.81
N LEU A 109 -2.54 22.82 11.67
CA LEU A 109 -3.46 21.77 12.10
C LEU A 109 -4.17 21.12 10.91
N ASN A 110 -4.73 21.93 10.01
CA ASN A 110 -5.37 21.46 8.79
C ASN A 110 -4.40 20.68 7.88
N SER A 111 -3.13 21.09 7.77
CA SER A 111 -2.14 20.32 7.02
C SER A 111 -1.84 18.96 7.66
N ARG A 112 -1.76 18.87 8.99
CA ARG A 112 -1.55 17.60 9.70
C ARG A 112 -2.67 16.60 9.44
N VAL A 113 -3.92 17.06 9.52
CA VAL A 113 -5.10 16.22 9.23
C VAL A 113 -5.04 15.69 7.80
N LYS A 114 -4.75 16.55 6.81
CA LYS A 114 -4.61 16.13 5.41
C LYS A 114 -3.49 15.11 5.20
N ILE A 115 -2.37 15.26 5.89
CA ILE A 115 -1.25 14.31 5.83
C ILE A 115 -1.69 12.95 6.39
N GLN A 116 -2.36 12.93 7.56
CA GLN A 116 -2.88 11.71 8.16
C GLN A 116 -3.89 11.01 7.24
N GLU A 117 -4.81 11.76 6.64
CA GLU A 117 -5.77 11.26 5.66
C GLU A 117 -5.08 10.66 4.43
N PHE A 118 -4.04 11.30 3.92
CA PHE A 118 -3.24 10.79 2.80
C PHE A 118 -2.61 9.43 3.11
N PHE A 119 -1.99 9.28 4.29
CA PHE A 119 -1.38 8.01 4.70
C PHE A 119 -2.43 6.95 5.03
N LYS A 120 -3.55 7.33 5.62
CA LYS A 120 -4.71 6.44 5.83
C LYS A 120 -5.21 5.89 4.50
N LYS A 121 -5.47 6.77 3.53
CA LYS A 121 -5.93 6.37 2.20
C LYS A 121 -4.94 5.41 1.53
N ARG A 122 -3.65 5.72 1.59
CA ARG A 122 -2.59 4.89 1.01
C ARG A 122 -2.51 3.51 1.64
N LEU A 123 -2.67 3.40 2.96
CA LEU A 123 -2.74 2.12 3.65
C LEU A 123 -3.96 1.30 3.20
N LEU A 124 -5.11 1.94 3.02
CA LEU A 124 -6.32 1.28 2.51
C LEU A 124 -6.14 0.78 1.08
N GLU A 125 -5.53 1.59 0.20
CA GLU A 125 -5.20 1.18 -1.18
C GLU A 125 -4.24 -0.03 -1.21
N ASP A 126 -3.22 -0.03 -0.34
CA ASP A 126 -2.28 -1.16 -0.24
C ASP A 126 -2.96 -2.44 0.22
N LYS A 127 -3.85 -2.34 1.23
CA LYS A 127 -4.64 -3.49 1.70
C LYS A 127 -5.65 -3.98 0.66
N ALA A 128 -6.27 -3.07 -0.09
CA ALA A 128 -7.19 -3.42 -1.16
C ALA A 128 -6.49 -4.16 -2.32
N ARG A 129 -5.23 -3.82 -2.60
CA ARG A 129 -4.42 -4.51 -3.62
C ARG A 129 -4.11 -5.97 -3.26
N GLY A 130 -4.15 -6.30 -1.98
CA GLY A 130 -3.93 -7.65 -1.48
C GLY A 130 -2.57 -7.85 -0.82
N SER A 131 -2.52 -8.85 0.06
CA SER A 131 -1.33 -9.24 0.83
C SER A 131 -0.85 -10.63 0.44
N SER A 132 0.40 -10.97 0.75
CA SER A 132 0.89 -12.35 0.73
C SER A 132 0.01 -13.28 1.57
N GLU A 133 -0.53 -12.77 2.67
CA GLU A 133 -1.40 -13.51 3.59
C GLU A 133 -2.66 -14.03 2.90
N ASP A 134 -3.16 -13.33 1.87
CA ASP A 134 -4.33 -13.79 1.11
C ASP A 134 -4.04 -15.10 0.37
N ILE A 135 -2.79 -15.31 -0.06
CA ILE A 135 -2.35 -16.55 -0.72
C ILE A 135 -2.26 -17.69 0.31
N TRP A 136 -1.79 -17.38 1.52
CA TRP A 136 -1.70 -18.37 2.60
C TRP A 136 -3.09 -18.80 3.07
N ASP A 137 -4.02 -17.85 3.20
CA ASP A 137 -5.43 -18.11 3.54
C ASP A 137 -6.16 -18.96 2.49
N ALA A 138 -5.77 -18.82 1.22
CA ALA A 138 -6.32 -19.63 0.13
C ALA A 138 -5.86 -21.10 0.21
N ARG A 139 -4.68 -21.37 0.80
CA ARG A 139 -4.15 -22.73 0.96
C ARG A 139 -4.78 -23.42 2.17
N LYS A 140 -5.93 -24.07 1.96
CA LYS A 140 -6.62 -24.85 3.00
C LYS A 140 -6.01 -26.24 3.22
N GLU A 141 -5.32 -26.78 2.22
CA GLU A 141 -4.76 -28.13 2.25
C GLU A 141 -3.23 -28.13 2.21
N LEU A 142 -2.62 -29.09 2.92
CA LEU A 142 -1.19 -29.32 2.94
C LEU A 142 -0.73 -29.96 1.63
N GLN A 143 0.12 -29.27 0.87
CA GLN A 143 0.78 -29.86 -0.30
C GLN A 143 1.93 -30.77 0.15
N SER A 144 1.86 -32.06 -0.18
CA SER A 144 2.89 -33.05 0.17
C SER A 144 4.17 -32.93 -0.67
N TYR A 145 4.09 -32.35 -1.89
CA TYR A 145 5.24 -32.16 -2.79
C TYR A 145 5.13 -30.87 -3.63
N PRO A 146 5.62 -29.72 -3.14
CA PRO A 146 5.44 -28.44 -3.84
C PRO A 146 6.37 -28.20 -5.05
N PHE A 147 7.40 -29.03 -5.29
CA PHE A 147 8.44 -28.79 -6.30
C PHE A 147 8.80 -30.02 -7.17
N LYS A 148 7.91 -31.02 -7.26
CA LYS A 148 8.12 -32.20 -8.11
C LYS A 148 7.54 -32.00 -9.50
#